data_AF-A0A0G1XX92-F1
#
_entry.id   AF-A0A0G1XX92-F1
#
_cell.length_a   1.000
_cell.length_b   1.000
_cell.length_c   1.000
_cell.angle_alpha   90.00
_cell.angle_beta   90.00
_cell.angle_gamma   90.00
#
_symmetry.space_group_name_H-M   'P 1'
#
loop_
_entity.id
_entity.type
_entity.pdbx_description
1 polymer ?
#
loop_
_entity_poly.entity_id
_entity_poly.type
_entity_poly.pdbx_seq_one_letter_code
_entity_poly.pdbx_strand_id
1 'polypeptide(L)'
;MENISPIISYFIRQGVPLDTVIMLFMLPIIVTLIAFFRQVVGIKAFGIYTPAIVTFAFLAIPQLRYGVVVFVTVIIVGMLMRYLLKRLKLLYLPRMAITLSIVAFSILLLLAMGGWMQRTGLAAVSIFPILIMVTLVEKFVGTQIEKGNRTALLLALETLAISIVGFYIASWTGLIKFIVVYPWVILATIPVNIFLGKWDGLRISEYVRFRDVLKNM
;
A
#
# COMPACT_ATOMS: atom_id res chain seq x y z
N MET A 1 3.81 32.32 9.12
CA MET A 1 3.67 31.64 7.82
C MET A 1 5.00 30.95 7.58
N GLU A 2 5.05 29.62 7.68
CA GLU A 2 6.28 28.84 7.47
C GLU A 2 6.86 29.15 6.06
N ASN A 3 8.19 29.11 5.93
CA ASN A 3 8.90 29.38 4.67
C ASN A 3 8.54 28.33 3.60
N ILE A 4 7.41 28.51 2.91
CA ILE A 4 7.00 27.67 1.78
C ILE A 4 7.95 27.97 0.61
N SER A 5 8.50 26.91 0.01
CA SER A 5 9.37 27.04 -1.16
C SER A 5 8.68 27.81 -2.30
N PRO A 6 9.41 28.67 -3.06
CA PRO A 6 8.86 29.36 -4.22
C PRO A 6 8.17 28.43 -5.21
N ILE A 7 8.69 27.21 -5.38
CA ILE A 7 8.15 26.17 -6.27
C ILE A 7 6.73 25.77 -5.84
N ILE A 8 6.53 25.47 -4.56
CA ILE A 8 5.21 25.07 -4.04
C ILE A 8 4.26 26.26 -4.06
N SER A 9 4.75 27.45 -3.71
CA SER A 9 3.94 28.66 -3.77
C SER A 9 3.43 28.97 -5.18
N TYR A 10 4.21 28.64 -6.21
CA TYR A 10 3.79 28.76 -7.61
C TYR A 10 2.58 27.86 -7.90
N PHE A 11 2.63 26.58 -7.52
CA PHE A 11 1.51 25.65 -7.74
C PHE A 11 0.24 26.08 -6.99
N ILE A 12 0.38 26.54 -5.74
CA ILE A 12 -0.77 27.04 -4.96
C ILE A 12 -1.40 28.26 -5.64
N ARG A 13 -0.59 29.20 -6.14
CA ARG A 13 -1.09 30.38 -6.87
C ARG A 13 -1.83 30.02 -8.15
N GLN A 14 -1.51 28.89 -8.76
CA GLN A 14 -2.22 28.35 -9.93
C GLN A 14 -3.50 27.58 -9.56
N GLY A 15 -3.91 27.58 -8.29
CA GLY A 15 -5.14 26.95 -7.83
C GLY A 15 -5.00 25.45 -7.49
N VAL A 16 -3.78 24.91 -7.46
CA VAL A 16 -3.56 23.50 -7.06
C VAL A 16 -3.64 23.40 -5.53
N PRO A 17 -4.46 22.50 -4.96
CA PRO A 17 -4.50 22.29 -3.52
C PRO A 17 -3.14 21.86 -2.97
N LEU A 18 -2.75 22.41 -1.81
CA LEU A 18 -1.48 22.08 -1.16
C LEU A 18 -1.36 20.58 -0.88
N ASP A 19 -2.43 19.94 -0.43
CA ASP A 19 -2.44 18.50 -0.14
C ASP A 19 -2.11 17.67 -1.39
N THR A 20 -2.63 18.05 -2.55
CA THR A 20 -2.32 17.39 -3.83
C THR A 20 -0.84 17.51 -4.17
N VAL A 21 -0.26 18.70 -4.00
CA VAL A 21 1.18 18.94 -4.25
C VAL A 21 2.03 18.08 -3.32
N ILE A 22 1.70 18.05 -2.02
CA ILE A 22 2.40 17.25 -1.02
C ILE A 22 2.29 15.75 -1.34
N MET A 23 1.10 15.25 -1.69
CA MET A 23 0.89 13.84 -2.02
C MET A 23 1.68 13.41 -3.26
N LEU A 24 1.72 14.23 -4.32
CA LEU A 24 2.53 13.97 -5.51
C LEU A 24 4.01 13.92 -5.17
N PHE A 25 4.48 14.85 -4.34
CA PHE A 25 5.87 14.91 -3.90
C PHE A 25 6.26 13.79 -2.93
N MET A 26 5.29 13.25 -2.18
CA MET A 26 5.49 12.11 -1.29
C MET A 26 5.63 10.79 -2.08
N LEU A 27 5.04 10.69 -3.28
CA LEU A 27 5.03 9.46 -4.06
C LEU A 27 6.44 8.93 -4.39
N PRO A 28 7.38 9.71 -4.92
CA PRO A 28 8.75 9.22 -5.15
C PRO A 28 9.45 8.74 -3.88
N ILE A 29 9.19 9.40 -2.74
CA ILE A 29 9.77 9.01 -1.45
C ILE A 29 9.22 7.66 -1.01
N ILE A 30 7.90 7.47 -1.07
CA ILE A 30 7.25 6.19 -0.73
C ILE A 30 7.68 5.07 -1.66
N VAL A 31 7.77 5.32 -2.97
CA VAL A 31 8.23 4.32 -3.94
C VAL A 31 9.69 3.91 -3.66
N THR A 32 10.55 4.88 -3.33
CA THR A 32 11.96 4.63 -2.96
C THR A 32 12.06 3.82 -1.67
N LEU A 33 11.24 4.15 -0.68
CA LEU A 33 11.15 3.38 0.57
C LEU A 33 10.76 1.92 0.29
N ILE A 34 9.76 1.70 -0.55
CA ILE A 34 9.32 0.35 -0.93
C ILE A 34 10.43 -0.39 -1.67
N ALA A 35 11.15 0.29 -2.58
CA ALA A 35 12.30 -0.28 -3.26
C ALA A 35 13.41 -0.68 -2.28
N PHE A 36 13.68 0.17 -1.27
CA PHE A 36 14.62 -0.12 -0.19
C PHE A 36 14.20 -1.36 0.61
N PHE A 37 12.94 -1.46 1.06
CA PHE A 37 12.45 -2.66 1.77
C PHE A 37 12.57 -3.92 0.92
N ARG A 38 12.32 -3.82 -0.38
CA ARG A 38 12.41 -4.96 -1.29
C ARG A 38 13.85 -5.39 -1.55
N GLN A 39 14.76 -4.45 -1.76
CA GLN A 39 16.13 -4.76 -2.15
C GLN A 39 17.03 -5.02 -0.94
N VAL A 40 16.93 -4.23 0.11
CA VAL A 40 17.82 -4.30 1.27
C VAL A 40 17.27 -5.29 2.31
N VAL A 41 15.99 -5.17 2.67
CA VAL A 41 15.38 -6.08 3.67
C VAL A 41 15.00 -7.42 3.03
N GLY A 42 14.51 -7.40 1.79
CA GLY A 42 14.08 -8.59 1.04
C GLY A 42 12.61 -8.98 1.25
N ILE A 43 11.78 -8.03 1.68
CA ILE A 43 10.34 -8.22 1.85
C ILE A 43 9.69 -8.40 0.47
N LYS A 44 8.87 -9.44 0.30
CA LYS A 44 8.26 -9.79 -0.99
C LYS A 44 6.82 -9.27 -1.11
N ALA A 45 6.59 -7.97 -0.96
CA ALA A 45 5.25 -7.40 -1.19
C ALA A 45 4.74 -7.58 -2.64
N PHE A 46 3.47 -7.24 -2.90
CA PHE A 46 2.81 -7.29 -4.22
C PHE A 46 3.39 -6.27 -5.22
N GLY A 47 4.65 -6.44 -5.63
CA GLY A 47 5.37 -5.45 -6.42
C GLY A 47 5.51 -4.13 -5.67
N ILE A 48 5.88 -3.07 -6.40
CA ILE A 48 6.10 -1.74 -5.82
C ILE A 48 4.79 -0.93 -5.79
N TYR A 49 3.99 -1.05 -6.85
CA TYR A 49 2.73 -0.33 -7.04
C TYR A 49 1.72 -0.58 -5.90
N THR A 50 1.51 -1.83 -5.54
CA THR A 50 0.44 -2.20 -4.61
C THR A 50 0.63 -1.63 -3.20
N PRO A 51 1.78 -1.83 -2.53
CA PRO A 51 2.00 -1.19 -1.23
C PRO A 51 2.01 0.35 -1.32
N ALA A 52 2.43 0.94 -2.43
CA ALA A 52 2.38 2.39 -2.62
C ALA A 52 0.94 2.91 -2.61
N ILE A 53 0.04 2.34 -3.41
CA ILE A 53 -1.34 2.82 -3.46
C ILE A 53 -2.11 2.47 -2.17
N VAL A 54 -1.85 1.33 -1.54
CA VAL A 54 -2.40 1.00 -0.22
C VAL A 54 -1.95 2.03 0.83
N THR A 55 -0.70 2.50 0.78
CA THR A 55 -0.20 3.60 1.63
C THR A 55 -1.01 4.88 1.43
N PHE A 56 -1.21 5.31 0.17
CA PHE A 56 -1.99 6.50 -0.14
C PHE A 56 -3.47 6.35 0.22
N ALA A 57 -4.04 5.16 0.05
CA ALA A 57 -5.38 4.86 0.51
C ALA A 57 -5.50 4.96 2.03
N PHE A 58 -4.49 4.53 2.80
CA PHE A 58 -4.47 4.75 4.25
C PHE A 58 -4.37 6.22 4.63
N LEU A 59 -3.60 7.03 3.89
CA LEU A 59 -3.48 8.48 4.14
C LEU A 59 -4.79 9.22 3.89
N ALA A 60 -5.59 8.76 2.93
CA ALA A 60 -6.89 9.33 2.60
C ALA A 60 -8.02 8.87 3.55
N ILE A 61 -7.76 7.90 4.45
CA ILE A 61 -8.71 7.45 5.47
C ILE A 61 -8.42 8.18 6.78
N PRO A 62 -9.46 8.68 7.51
CA PRO A 62 -9.21 9.55 8.67
C PRO A 62 -8.45 8.86 9.82
N GLN A 63 -8.54 7.53 9.93
CA GLN A 63 -7.76 6.75 10.89
C GLN A 63 -7.24 5.46 10.25
N LEU A 64 -5.95 5.20 10.43
CA LEU A 64 -5.27 3.99 9.93
C LEU A 64 -6.02 2.70 10.28
N ARG A 65 -6.59 2.62 11.50
CA ARG A 65 -7.35 1.45 11.96
C ARG A 65 -8.47 1.05 11.00
N TYR A 66 -9.16 2.02 10.39
CA TYR A 66 -10.26 1.74 9.47
C TYR A 66 -9.73 1.24 8.13
N GLY A 67 -8.62 1.80 7.66
CA GLY A 67 -7.92 1.29 6.47
C GLY A 67 -7.46 -0.15 6.65
N VAL A 68 -6.85 -0.47 7.80
CA VAL A 68 -6.42 -1.84 8.12
C VAL A 68 -7.61 -2.80 8.19
N VAL A 69 -8.71 -2.41 8.82
CA VAL A 69 -9.94 -3.23 8.86
C VAL A 69 -10.46 -3.50 7.45
N VAL A 70 -10.59 -2.47 6.60
CA VAL A 70 -11.03 -2.64 5.21
C VAL A 70 -10.09 -3.57 4.45
N PHE A 71 -8.77 -3.36 4.55
CA PHE A 71 -7.77 -4.22 3.90
C PHE A 71 -7.92 -5.68 4.35
N VAL A 72 -8.04 -5.95 5.64
CA VAL A 72 -8.18 -7.31 6.19
C VAL A 72 -9.48 -7.95 5.71
N THR A 73 -10.60 -7.21 5.73
CA THR A 73 -11.89 -7.70 5.21
C THR A 73 -11.80 -8.07 3.74
N VAL A 74 -11.20 -7.22 2.92
CA VAL A 74 -10.95 -7.46 1.49
C VAL A 74 -10.19 -8.77 1.28
N ILE A 75 -9.11 -9.01 2.02
CA ILE A 75 -8.29 -10.23 1.92
C ILE A 75 -9.07 -11.48 2.38
N ILE A 76 -9.79 -11.40 3.50
CA ILE A 76 -10.57 -12.51 4.05
C ILE A 76 -11.69 -12.89 3.08
N VAL A 77 -12.48 -11.93 2.61
CA VAL A 77 -13.59 -12.18 1.68
C VAL A 77 -13.05 -12.70 0.35
N GLY A 78 -11.99 -12.10 -0.21
CA GLY A 78 -11.35 -12.60 -1.43
C GLY A 78 -10.88 -14.05 -1.31
N MET A 79 -10.29 -14.41 -0.16
CA MET A 79 -9.89 -15.79 0.13
C MET A 79 -11.07 -16.75 0.21
N LEU A 80 -12.14 -16.37 0.92
CA LEU A 80 -13.37 -17.15 1.02
C LEU A 80 -13.99 -17.38 -0.36
N MET A 81 -14.07 -16.32 -1.17
CA MET A 81 -14.64 -16.41 -2.51
C MET A 81 -13.88 -17.37 -3.41
N ARG A 82 -12.54 -17.43 -3.31
CA ARG A 82 -11.77 -18.45 -4.03
C ARG A 82 -12.20 -19.87 -3.65
N TYR A 83 -12.44 -20.15 -2.37
CA TYR A 83 -12.88 -21.47 -1.92
C TYR A 83 -14.29 -21.80 -2.44
N LEU A 84 -15.22 -20.84 -2.37
CA LEU A 84 -16.60 -21.02 -2.85
C LEU A 84 -16.65 -21.21 -4.36
N LEU A 85 -15.95 -20.39 -5.15
CA LEU A 85 -16.00 -20.44 -6.62
C LEU A 85 -15.15 -21.58 -7.21
N LYS A 86 -14.25 -22.21 -6.44
CA LYS A 86 -13.44 -23.33 -6.93
C LYS A 86 -14.30 -24.47 -7.48
N ARG A 87 -15.48 -24.72 -6.91
CA ARG A 87 -16.38 -25.80 -7.35
C ARG A 87 -17.08 -25.51 -8.68
N LEU A 88 -17.22 -24.23 -9.04
CA LEU A 88 -18.00 -23.79 -10.20
C LEU A 88 -17.22 -23.86 -11.53
N LYS A 89 -15.92 -24.23 -11.50
CA LYS A 89 -15.05 -24.37 -12.69
C LYS A 89 -15.13 -23.19 -13.69
N LEU A 90 -15.34 -21.98 -13.18
CA LEU A 90 -15.46 -20.76 -14.00
C LEU A 90 -14.13 -20.35 -14.64
N LEU A 91 -14.21 -19.69 -15.80
CA LEU A 91 -13.10 -18.93 -16.42
C LEU A 91 -12.59 -17.84 -15.46
N TYR A 92 -11.34 -17.40 -15.66
CA TYR A 92 -10.70 -16.40 -14.80
C TYR A 92 -11.48 -15.07 -14.74
N LEU A 93 -11.78 -14.45 -15.89
CA LEU A 93 -12.46 -13.15 -15.94
C LEU A 93 -13.82 -13.15 -15.21
N PRO A 94 -14.76 -14.08 -15.50
CA PRO A 94 -16.03 -14.16 -14.77
C PRO A 94 -15.85 -14.44 -13.27
N ARG A 95 -14.88 -15.27 -12.90
CA ARG A 95 -14.56 -15.55 -11.49
C ARG A 95 -14.11 -14.27 -10.76
N MET A 96 -13.26 -13.48 -11.40
CA MET A 96 -12.78 -12.21 -10.83
C MET A 96 -13.89 -11.19 -10.71
N ALA A 97 -14.76 -11.05 -11.72
CA ALA A 97 -15.92 -10.17 -11.66
C ALA A 97 -16.83 -10.50 -10.47
N ILE A 98 -17.22 -11.77 -10.30
CA ILE A 98 -18.05 -12.22 -9.16
C ILE A 98 -17.35 -11.95 -7.83
N THR A 99 -16.04 -12.21 -7.75
CA THR A 99 -15.28 -11.99 -6.53
C THR A 99 -15.22 -10.52 -6.16
N LEU A 100 -14.95 -9.64 -7.12
CA LEU A 100 -14.94 -8.18 -6.91
C LEU A 100 -16.33 -7.66 -6.50
N SER A 101 -17.41 -8.13 -7.15
CA SER A 101 -18.78 -7.77 -6.78
C SER A 101 -19.08 -8.14 -5.32
N ILE A 102 -18.75 -9.36 -4.90
CA ILE A 102 -19.05 -9.81 -3.53
C ILE A 102 -18.21 -9.07 -2.50
N VAL A 103 -16.95 -8.76 -2.81
CA VAL A 103 -16.11 -7.92 -1.94
C VAL A 103 -16.70 -6.52 -1.83
N ALA A 104 -17.15 -5.92 -2.94
CA ALA A 104 -17.79 -4.60 -2.90
C ALA A 104 -19.05 -4.60 -2.02
N PHE A 105 -19.92 -5.60 -2.16
CA PHE A 105 -21.08 -5.78 -1.28
C PHE A 105 -20.67 -6.01 0.19
N SER A 106 -19.60 -6.78 0.43
CA SER A 106 -19.11 -7.02 1.79
C SER A 106 -18.57 -5.75 2.45
N ILE A 107 -17.90 -4.88 1.69
CA ILE A 107 -17.47 -3.58 2.19
C ILE A 107 -18.67 -2.67 2.44
N LEU A 108 -19.68 -2.66 1.57
CA LEU A 108 -20.91 -1.90 1.81
C LEU A 108 -21.58 -2.32 3.12
N LEU A 109 -21.69 -3.62 3.39
CA LEU A 109 -22.18 -4.14 4.66
C LEU A 109 -21.31 -3.70 5.84
N LEU A 110 -19.98 -3.74 5.69
CA LEU A 110 -19.04 -3.29 6.71
C LEU A 110 -19.21 -1.80 7.04
N LEU A 111 -19.41 -0.95 6.02
CA LEU A 111 -19.69 0.47 6.20
C LEU A 111 -21.03 0.70 6.90
N ALA A 112 -22.08 -0.03 6.49
CA ALA A 112 -23.40 0.06 7.11
C ALA A 112 -23.35 -0.33 8.60
N MET A 113 -22.65 -1.42 8.93
CA MET A 113 -22.40 -1.83 10.32
C MET A 113 -21.59 -0.77 11.09
N GLY A 114 -20.57 -0.18 10.46
CA GLY A 114 -19.78 0.91 11.06
C GLY A 114 -20.64 2.14 11.38
N GLY A 115 -21.55 2.51 10.47
CA GLY A 115 -22.51 3.59 10.68
C GLY A 115 -23.48 3.30 11.82
N TRP A 116 -24.03 2.09 11.89
CA TRP A 116 -24.95 1.68 12.96
C TRP A 116 -24.29 1.70 14.36
N MET A 117 -23.02 1.31 14.45
CA MET A 117 -22.24 1.35 15.71
C MET A 117 -21.76 2.77 16.08
N GLN A 118 -22.27 3.82 15.44
CA GLN A 118 -21.83 5.21 15.61
C GLN A 118 -20.31 5.41 15.42
N ARG A 119 -19.65 4.53 14.67
CA ARG A 119 -18.23 4.68 14.29
C ARG A 119 -18.17 5.59 13.06
N THR A 120 -18.45 6.88 13.28
CA THR A 120 -18.56 7.91 12.22
C THR A 120 -17.33 7.97 11.31
N GLY A 121 -16.13 7.72 11.82
CA GLY A 121 -14.91 7.70 11.03
C GLY A 121 -14.78 6.52 10.05
N LEU A 122 -15.57 5.45 10.21
CA LEU A 122 -15.63 4.32 9.27
C LEU A 122 -16.64 4.62 8.15
N ALA A 123 -17.76 5.26 8.48
CA ALA A 123 -18.79 5.67 7.51
C ALA A 123 -18.39 6.88 6.66
N ALA A 124 -17.53 7.76 7.17
CA ALA A 124 -17.06 8.96 6.46
C ALA A 124 -15.88 8.71 5.51
N VAL A 125 -15.52 7.45 5.25
CA VAL A 125 -14.40 7.11 4.37
C VAL A 125 -14.76 7.39 2.92
N SER A 126 -13.89 8.09 2.20
CA SER A 126 -14.05 8.34 0.77
C SER A 126 -14.09 7.04 -0.04
N ILE A 127 -14.85 7.05 -1.14
CA ILE A 127 -15.00 5.86 -2.01
C ILE A 127 -13.69 5.45 -2.69
N PHE A 128 -12.80 6.39 -3.01
CA PHE A 128 -11.57 6.11 -3.77
C PHE A 128 -10.59 5.17 -3.03
N PRO A 129 -10.22 5.41 -1.76
CA PRO A 129 -9.44 4.45 -0.97
C PRO A 129 -10.06 3.07 -0.90
N ILE A 130 -11.38 2.99 -0.81
CA ILE A 130 -12.09 1.72 -0.76
C ILE A 130 -11.98 0.98 -2.10
N LEU A 131 -12.20 1.66 -3.23
CA LEU A 131 -12.07 1.07 -4.56
C LEU A 131 -10.66 0.53 -4.79
N ILE A 132 -9.63 1.24 -4.36
CA ILE A 132 -8.24 0.77 -4.38
C ILE A 132 -8.08 -0.55 -3.60
N MET A 133 -8.66 -0.63 -2.39
CA MET A 133 -8.58 -1.84 -1.59
C MET A 133 -9.38 -2.98 -2.23
N VAL A 134 -10.52 -2.71 -2.85
CA VAL A 134 -11.31 -3.74 -3.54
C VAL A 134 -10.56 -4.28 -4.77
N THR A 135 -9.91 -3.41 -5.56
CA THR A 135 -9.14 -3.85 -6.75
C THR A 135 -7.90 -4.65 -6.37
N LEU A 136 -7.35 -4.46 -5.16
CA LEU A 136 -6.28 -5.32 -4.61
C LEU A 136 -6.66 -6.81 -4.63
N VAL A 137 -7.94 -7.14 -4.47
CA VAL A 137 -8.42 -8.54 -4.48
C VAL A 137 -8.04 -9.23 -5.77
N GLU A 138 -8.03 -8.51 -6.90
CA GLU A 138 -7.68 -9.12 -8.16
C GLU A 138 -6.28 -9.71 -8.11
N LYS A 139 -5.32 -8.89 -7.67
CA LYS A 139 -3.93 -9.29 -7.52
C LYS A 139 -3.73 -10.34 -6.44
N PHE A 140 -4.46 -10.23 -5.33
CA PHE A 140 -4.41 -11.21 -4.25
C PHE A 140 -4.91 -12.58 -4.70
N VAL A 141 -6.11 -12.66 -5.28
CA VAL A 141 -6.72 -13.92 -5.73
C VAL A 141 -5.94 -14.52 -6.89
N GLY A 142 -5.47 -13.71 -7.83
CA GLY A 142 -4.56 -14.16 -8.90
C GLY A 142 -3.31 -14.82 -8.32
N THR A 143 -2.66 -14.16 -7.36
CA THR A 143 -1.47 -14.74 -6.69
C THR A 143 -1.81 -15.98 -5.86
N GLN A 144 -3.00 -16.02 -5.26
CA GLN A 144 -3.50 -17.16 -4.50
C GLN A 144 -3.78 -18.37 -5.41
N ILE A 145 -4.15 -18.14 -6.67
CA ILE A 145 -4.30 -19.18 -7.70
C ILE A 145 -2.92 -19.66 -8.17
N GLU A 146 -1.99 -18.75 -8.48
CA GLU A 146 -0.68 -19.08 -9.03
C GLU A 146 0.29 -19.69 -8.01
N LYS A 147 0.38 -19.09 -6.81
CA LYS A 147 1.43 -19.39 -5.80
C LYS A 147 0.89 -20.04 -4.54
N GLY A 148 -0.42 -20.27 -4.48
CA GLY A 148 -1.11 -20.90 -3.35
C GLY A 148 -1.45 -19.96 -2.20
N ASN A 149 -2.24 -20.47 -1.24
CA ASN A 149 -2.84 -19.66 -0.18
C ASN A 149 -1.81 -19.10 0.81
N ARG A 150 -0.84 -19.93 1.22
CA ARG A 150 0.20 -19.53 2.18
C ARG A 150 1.05 -18.38 1.63
N THR A 151 1.47 -18.50 0.38
CA THR A 151 2.26 -17.47 -0.29
C THR A 151 1.44 -16.20 -0.43
N ALA A 152 0.21 -16.25 -0.95
CA ALA A 152 -0.61 -15.05 -1.12
C ALA A 152 -0.90 -14.32 0.21
N LEU A 153 -1.15 -15.06 1.29
CA LEU A 153 -1.28 -14.49 2.64
C LEU A 153 -0.01 -13.80 3.11
N LEU A 154 1.15 -14.44 2.94
CA LEU A 154 2.44 -13.86 3.32
C LEU A 154 2.68 -12.55 2.56
N LEU A 155 2.48 -12.55 1.24
CA LEU A 155 2.65 -11.36 0.40
C LEU A 155 1.66 -10.25 0.79
N ALA A 156 0.42 -10.61 1.18
CA ALA A 156 -0.57 -9.64 1.67
C ALA A 156 -0.16 -9.02 3.01
N LEU A 157 0.36 -9.83 3.95
CA LEU A 157 0.89 -9.35 5.23
C LEU A 157 2.11 -8.46 5.04
N GLU A 158 3.04 -8.86 4.18
CA GLU A 158 4.22 -8.05 3.81
C GLU A 158 3.80 -6.73 3.15
N THR A 159 2.81 -6.76 2.26
CA THR A 159 2.24 -5.56 1.64
C THR A 159 1.60 -4.65 2.68
N LEU A 160 0.82 -5.20 3.61
CA LEU A 160 0.20 -4.46 4.71
C LEU A 160 1.26 -3.81 5.60
N ALA A 161 2.29 -4.56 5.98
CA ALA A 161 3.38 -4.08 6.83
C ALA A 161 4.13 -2.90 6.18
N ILE A 162 4.54 -3.04 4.91
CA ILE A 162 5.20 -1.94 4.19
C ILE A 162 4.27 -0.73 4.07
N SER A 163 2.98 -0.95 3.81
CA SER A 163 2.03 0.15 3.65
C SER A 163 1.77 0.91 4.95
N ILE A 164 1.76 0.22 6.09
CA ILE A 164 1.68 0.83 7.42
C ILE A 164 2.93 1.67 7.69
N VAL A 165 4.12 1.16 7.41
CA VAL A 165 5.38 1.92 7.55
C VAL A 165 5.36 3.14 6.63
N GLY A 166 4.96 2.97 5.37
CA GLY A 166 4.79 4.05 4.41
C GLY A 166 3.82 5.13 4.92
N PHE A 167 2.70 4.72 5.55
CA PHE A 167 1.74 5.64 6.14
C PHE A 167 2.37 6.48 7.25
N TYR A 168 3.11 5.86 8.17
CA TYR A 168 3.76 6.60 9.26
C TYR A 168 4.83 7.57 8.76
N ILE A 169 5.58 7.19 7.71
CA ILE A 169 6.58 8.08 7.12
C ILE A 169 5.90 9.24 6.39
N ALA A 170 4.87 8.98 5.58
CA ALA A 170 4.17 10.01 4.83
C ALA A 170 3.32 10.94 5.72
N SER A 171 2.82 10.46 6.86
CA SER A 171 2.09 11.28 7.84
C SER A 171 3.01 12.03 8.81
N TRP A 172 4.33 11.84 8.71
CA TRP A 172 5.28 12.49 9.59
C TRP A 172 5.38 13.99 9.29
N THR A 173 4.90 14.82 10.22
CA THR A 173 4.87 16.28 10.09
C THR A 173 6.24 16.89 9.81
N GLY A 174 7.32 16.34 10.39
CA GLY A 174 8.69 16.79 10.15
C GLY A 174 9.11 16.60 8.69
N LEU A 175 8.80 15.43 8.11
CA LEU A 175 9.08 15.15 6.71
C LEU A 175 8.27 16.04 5.77
N ILE A 176 6.97 16.22 6.05
CA ILE A 176 6.10 17.10 5.25
C ILE A 176 6.65 18.52 5.24
N LYS A 177 6.97 19.09 6.41
CA LYS A 177 7.56 20.44 6.51
C LYS A 177 8.87 20.54 5.74
N PHE A 178 9.74 19.52 5.87
CA PHE A 178 11.01 19.48 5.16
C PHE A 178 10.82 19.49 3.63
N ILE A 179 9.87 18.72 3.10
CA ILE A 179 9.51 18.72 1.67
C ILE A 179 8.94 20.09 1.24
N VAL A 180 8.12 20.70 2.09
CA VAL A 180 7.50 22.02 1.80
C VAL A 180 8.55 23.13 1.70
N VAL A 181 9.60 23.05 2.52
CA VAL A 181 10.72 23.99 2.49
C VAL A 181 11.70 23.67 1.35
N TYR A 182 12.00 22.38 1.13
CA TYR A 182 13.03 21.90 0.20
C TYR A 182 12.51 20.83 -0.78
N PRO A 183 11.63 21.21 -1.74
CA PRO A 183 11.02 20.25 -2.67
C PRO A 183 12.03 19.58 -3.63
N TRP A 184 13.18 20.20 -3.87
CA TRP A 184 14.24 19.62 -4.72
C TRP A 184 14.82 18.32 -4.17
N VAL A 185 14.68 18.03 -2.86
CA VAL A 185 15.15 16.78 -2.24
C VAL A 185 14.54 15.55 -2.91
N ILE A 186 13.37 15.69 -3.51
CA ILE A 186 12.68 14.60 -4.20
C ILE A 186 13.50 14.12 -5.40
N LEU A 187 14.27 15.00 -6.06
CA LEU A 187 15.16 14.60 -7.14
C LEU A 187 16.28 13.69 -6.65
N ALA A 188 16.66 13.75 -5.36
CA ALA A 188 17.63 12.84 -4.76
C ALA A 188 17.12 11.39 -4.69
N THR A 189 15.81 11.16 -4.83
CA THR A 189 15.27 9.79 -4.92
C THR A 189 15.75 9.07 -6.18
N ILE A 190 16.08 9.79 -7.27
CA ILE A 190 16.58 9.21 -8.51
C ILE A 190 17.95 8.53 -8.32
N PRO A 191 19.02 9.24 -7.88
CA PRO A 191 20.31 8.59 -7.66
C PRO A 191 20.20 7.51 -6.58
N VAL A 192 19.41 7.71 -5.52
CA VAL A 192 19.18 6.65 -4.50
C VAL A 192 18.61 5.39 -5.14
N ASN A 193 17.60 5.49 -6.00
CA ASN A 193 17.05 4.33 -6.70
C ASN A 193 18.05 3.70 -7.68
N ILE A 194 18.93 4.48 -8.31
CA ILE A 194 20.02 3.94 -9.14
C ILE A 194 21.01 3.14 -8.29
N PHE A 195 21.40 3.66 -7.12
CA PHE A 195 22.26 2.94 -6.18
C PHE A 195 21.61 1.65 -5.67
N LEU A 196 20.32 1.71 -5.30
CA LEU A 196 19.56 0.52 -4.92
C LEU A 196 19.46 -0.49 -6.05
N GLY A 197 19.29 -0.05 -7.30
CA GLY A 197 19.25 -0.93 -8.47
C GLY A 197 20.58 -1.65 -8.74
N LYS A 198 21.71 -1.07 -8.33
CA LYS A 198 23.05 -1.67 -8.42
C LYS A 198 23.47 -2.41 -7.15
N TRP A 199 22.58 -2.54 -6.17
CA TRP A 199 22.90 -3.19 -4.90
C TRP A 199 22.95 -4.70 -5.07
N ASP A 200 24.18 -5.22 -5.18
CA ASP A 200 24.48 -6.66 -5.33
C ASP A 200 24.69 -7.38 -3.97
N GLY A 201 24.56 -6.66 -2.86
CA GLY A 201 24.72 -7.21 -1.52
C GLY A 201 23.59 -8.18 -1.14
N LEU A 202 23.94 -9.24 -0.40
CA LEU A 202 22.98 -10.18 0.21
C LEU A 202 21.89 -9.43 0.97
N ARG A 203 20.63 -9.83 0.76
CA ARG A 203 19.49 -9.22 1.46
C ARG A 203 19.58 -9.52 2.95
N ILE A 204 19.11 -8.62 3.82
CA ILE A 204 19.11 -8.86 5.28
C ILE A 204 18.36 -10.16 5.62
N SER A 205 17.25 -10.44 4.92
CA SER A 205 16.52 -11.71 5.02
C SER A 205 17.34 -12.94 4.59
N GLU A 206 18.28 -12.79 3.67
CA GLU A 206 19.20 -13.85 3.26
C GLU A 206 20.29 -14.07 4.32
N TYR A 207 20.80 -13.00 4.95
CA TYR A 207 21.68 -13.12 6.11
C TYR A 207 21.05 -13.89 7.27
N VAL A 208 19.76 -13.65 7.55
CA VAL A 208 19.04 -14.39 8.60
C VAL A 208 18.81 -15.85 8.19
N ARG A 209 18.50 -16.12 6.92
CA ARG A 209 18.24 -17.47 6.40
C ARG A 209 19.51 -18.33 6.26
N PHE A 210 20.65 -17.74 5.91
CA PHE A 210 21.93 -18.45 5.73
C PHE A 210 22.86 -18.34 6.93
N ARG A 211 22.36 -17.86 8.08
CA ARG A 211 23.17 -17.66 9.28
C ARG A 211 23.87 -18.94 9.74
N ASP A 212 23.22 -20.10 9.58
CA ASP A 212 23.79 -21.40 9.97
C ASP A 212 24.82 -21.95 8.97
N VAL A 213 24.78 -21.50 7.71
CA VAL A 213 25.76 -21.89 6.68
C VAL A 213 27.01 -21.01 6.77
N LEU A 214 26.83 -19.71 7.01
CA LEU A 214 27.94 -18.75 7.20
C LEU A 214 28.71 -18.96 8.51
N LYS A 215 28.11 -19.60 9.51
CA LYS A 215 28.77 -19.90 10.79
C LYS A 215 29.69 -21.12 10.72
N ASN A 216 29.55 -21.94 9.68
CA ASN A 216 30.34 -23.17 9.46
C ASN A 216 31.35 -23.03 8.31
N MET A 217 31.65 -21.81 7.89
CA MET A 217 32.65 -21.48 6.87
C MET A 217 33.81 -20.70 7.49
#